data_AF-A0A1B6LVE6-F1
#
_entry.id   AF-A0A1B6LVE6-F1
#
_cell.length_a   1.000
_cell.length_b   1.000
_cell.length_c   1.000
_cell.angle_alpha   90.00
_cell.angle_beta   90.00
_cell.angle_gamma   90.00
#
_symmetry.space_group_name_H-M   'P 1'
#
loop_
_entity.id
_entity.type
_entity.pdbx_description
1 polymer ?
#
loop_
_entity_poly.entity_id
_entity_poly.type
_entity_poly.pdbx_seq_one_letter_code
_entity_poly.pdbx_strand_id
1 'polypeptide(L)'
;MRTALDGKRIGTKHIAVRWAHSLTVEDREKAKFELEIPALAGAKSEKKISRTTKIQAIEAKLKMMESSSFSEFQPNEGPSGVSISCLQRVSRGKTTKPYSRPYQRR
;
A
#
# COMPACT_ATOMS: atom_id res chain seq x y z
N MET A 1 -23.98 -21.64 -18.02
CA MET A 1 -23.63 -20.97 -16.74
C MET A 1 -22.24 -20.36 -16.73
N ARG A 2 -21.17 -21.12 -17.01
CA ARG A 2 -19.79 -20.59 -17.04
C ARG A 2 -19.62 -19.32 -17.88
N THR A 3 -20.09 -19.34 -19.12
CA THR A 3 -20.01 -18.21 -20.08
C THR A 3 -20.75 -16.95 -19.63
N ALA A 4 -21.75 -17.08 -18.75
CA ALA A 4 -22.55 -15.95 -18.27
C ALA A 4 -21.94 -15.26 -17.04
N LEU A 5 -21.02 -15.95 -16.35
CA LEU A 5 -20.44 -15.49 -15.09
C LEU A 5 -18.95 -15.17 -15.23
N ASP A 6 -18.23 -15.86 -16.11
CA ASP A 6 -16.81 -15.60 -16.34
C ASP A 6 -16.57 -14.15 -16.81
N GLY A 7 -15.66 -13.45 -16.15
CA GLY A 7 -15.36 -12.04 -16.41
C GLY A 7 -16.38 -11.05 -15.85
N LYS A 8 -17.45 -11.48 -15.18
CA LYS A 8 -18.43 -10.55 -14.58
C LYS A 8 -17.81 -9.77 -13.42
N ARG A 9 -18.10 -8.47 -13.33
CA ARG A 9 -17.57 -7.60 -12.27
C ARG A 9 -18.44 -7.71 -11.00
N ILE A 10 -17.82 -8.01 -9.87
CA ILE A 10 -18.43 -8.01 -8.53
C ILE A 10 -17.61 -7.08 -7.64
N GLY A 11 -18.23 -5.98 -7.19
CA GLY A 11 -17.52 -4.89 -6.52
C GLY A 11 -16.41 -4.32 -7.42
N THR A 12 -15.16 -4.42 -6.96
CA THR A 12 -13.97 -3.91 -7.67
C THR A 12 -13.21 -4.98 -8.46
N LYS A 13 -13.64 -6.25 -8.44
CA LYS A 13 -12.92 -7.37 -9.06
C LYS A 13 -13.76 -8.05 -10.15
N HIS A 14 -13.08 -8.65 -11.12
CA HIS A 14 -13.72 -9.54 -12.09
C HIS A 14 -13.60 -10.99 -11.59
N ILE A 15 -14.67 -11.76 -11.72
CA ILE A 15 -14.67 -13.17 -11.36
C ILE A 15 -14.15 -14.03 -12.51
N ALA A 16 -13.44 -15.11 -12.18
CA ALA A 16 -12.99 -16.11 -13.14
C ALA A 16 -13.67 -17.45 -12.85
N VAL A 17 -14.36 -18.03 -13.82
CA VAL A 17 -15.07 -19.30 -13.68
C VAL A 17 -14.32 -20.40 -14.43
N ARG A 18 -13.76 -21.34 -13.68
CA ARG A 18 -12.97 -22.47 -14.20
C ARG A 18 -13.57 -23.79 -13.72
N TRP A 19 -13.29 -24.86 -14.46
CA TRP A 19 -13.61 -26.20 -13.99
C TRP A 19 -12.85 -26.49 -12.70
N ALA A 20 -13.56 -27.00 -11.70
CA ALA A 20 -12.93 -27.44 -10.47
C ALA A 20 -11.95 -28.59 -10.80
N HIS A 21 -10.72 -28.47 -10.32
CA HIS A 21 -9.87 -29.65 -10.17
C HIS A 21 -10.30 -30.35 -8.87
N SER A 22 -10.14 -31.67 -8.78
CA SER A 22 -10.39 -32.40 -7.53
C SER A 22 -9.43 -31.84 -6.48
N LEU A 23 -9.94 -31.01 -5.57
CA LEU A 23 -9.17 -30.52 -4.43
C LEU A 23 -9.19 -31.61 -3.37
N THR A 24 -8.04 -32.26 -3.12
CA THR A 24 -7.91 -33.09 -1.92
C THR A 24 -7.91 -32.19 -0.69
N VAL A 25 -8.17 -32.76 0.50
CA VAL A 25 -8.16 -31.98 1.75
C VAL A 25 -6.79 -31.32 1.96
N GLU A 26 -5.71 -31.95 1.49
CA GLU A 26 -4.34 -31.41 1.54
C GLU A 26 -4.15 -30.16 0.66
N ASP A 27 -4.87 -30.04 -0.46
CA ASP A 27 -4.76 -28.87 -1.35
C ASP A 27 -5.37 -27.60 -0.74
N ARG A 28 -6.21 -27.73 0.29
CA ARG A 28 -6.81 -26.58 1.00
C ARG A 28 -5.81 -25.89 1.92
N GLU A 29 -4.76 -26.58 2.35
CA GLU A 29 -3.74 -26.06 3.26
C GLU A 29 -2.57 -25.40 2.55
N LYS A 30 -2.52 -25.45 1.21
CA LYS A 30 -1.53 -24.72 0.42
C LYS A 30 -1.74 -23.23 0.63
N ALA A 31 -0.94 -22.67 1.54
CA ALA A 31 -0.92 -21.25 1.84
C ALA A 31 -0.82 -20.47 0.53
N LYS A 32 -1.63 -19.40 0.42
CA LYS A 32 -1.52 -18.46 -0.70
C LYS A 32 -0.05 -18.11 -0.87
N PHE A 33 0.47 -18.38 -2.05
CA PHE A 33 1.86 -18.08 -2.39
C PHE A 33 2.13 -16.61 -2.03
N GLU A 34 3.15 -16.36 -1.21
CA GLU A 34 3.55 -14.99 -0.91
C GLU A 34 4.06 -14.37 -2.21
N LEU A 35 3.30 -13.42 -2.74
CA LEU A 35 3.66 -12.72 -3.96
C LEU A 35 4.71 -11.67 -3.61
N GLU A 36 5.97 -11.99 -3.88
CA GLU A 36 7.05 -11.00 -3.89
C GLU A 36 6.95 -10.16 -5.16
N ILE A 37 6.33 -8.98 -5.05
CA ILE A 37 6.25 -8.03 -6.16
C ILE A 37 7.37 -6.99 -5.96
N PRO A 38 8.42 -6.96 -6.81
CA PRO A 38 9.58 -6.08 -6.61
C PRO A 38 9.23 -4.60 -6.50
N ALA A 39 8.20 -4.15 -7.24
CA ALA A 39 7.69 -2.77 -7.14
C ALA A 39 6.99 -2.46 -5.79
N LEU A 40 6.52 -3.48 -5.08
CA LEU A 40 5.92 -3.37 -3.74
C LEU A 40 6.93 -3.67 -2.62
N ALA A 41 8.18 -4.03 -2.93
CA ALA A 41 9.22 -4.32 -1.94
C ALA A 41 9.56 -3.11 -1.03
N GLY A 42 9.20 -1.89 -1.45
CA GLY A 42 9.29 -0.68 -0.63
C GLY A 42 8.09 -0.46 0.30
N ALA A 43 6.94 -1.08 0.03
CA ALA A 43 5.77 -1.06 0.89
C ALA A 43 5.98 -2.11 1.98
N LYS A 44 6.79 -1.78 2.99
CA LYS A 44 6.85 -2.57 4.23
C LYS A 44 5.40 -2.74 4.69
N SER A 45 4.90 -3.97 4.72
CA SER A 45 3.65 -4.29 5.40
C SER A 45 3.74 -3.58 6.75
N GLU A 46 2.86 -2.61 7.02
CA GLU A 46 2.94 -1.81 8.23
C GLU A 46 3.04 -2.77 9.40
N LYS A 47 4.24 -2.90 9.98
CA LYS A 47 4.44 -3.75 11.13
C LYS A 47 3.62 -3.09 12.22
N LYS A 48 2.49 -3.70 12.56
CA LYS A 48 1.62 -3.22 13.61
C LYS A 48 2.47 -3.13 14.87
N ILE A 49 2.84 -1.91 15.25
CA ILE A 49 3.52 -1.61 16.50
C ILE A 49 2.75 -2.26 17.64
N SER A 50 3.46 -2.96 18.51
CA SER A 50 2.86 -3.66 19.65
C SER A 50 2.14 -2.66 20.56
N ARG A 51 1.14 -3.15 21.31
CA ARG A 51 0.39 -2.31 22.25
C ARG A 51 1.32 -1.66 23.29
N THR A 52 2.34 -2.40 23.74
CA THR A 52 3.33 -1.91 24.71
C THR A 52 4.13 -0.73 24.15
N THR A 53 4.60 -0.82 22.90
CA THR A 53 5.33 0.29 22.25
C THR A 53 4.46 1.53 22.07
N LYS A 54 3.17 1.36 21.78
CA LYS A 54 2.22 2.49 21.70
C LYS A 54 2.05 3.21 23.03
N ILE A 55 1.91 2.45 24.12
CA ILE A 55 1.74 3.00 25.47
C ILE A 55 2.97 3.84 25.85
N GLN A 56 4.16 3.28 25.69
CA GLN A 56 5.42 3.98 26.01
C GLN A 56 5.61 5.27 25.19
N ALA A 57 5.24 5.25 23.91
CA ALA A 57 5.33 6.44 23.06
C ALA A 57 4.42 7.57 23.56
N ILE A 58 3.21 7.22 24.05
CA ILE A 58 2.27 8.19 24.61
C ILE A 58 2.79 8.73 25.94
N GLU A 59 3.23 7.87 26.86
CA GLU A 59 3.76 8.26 28.17
C GLU A 59 4.96 9.20 28.05
N ALA A 60 5.92 8.88 27.17
CA ALA A 60 7.07 9.73 26.92
C ALA A 60 6.66 11.10 26.37
N LYS A 61 5.68 11.15 25.47
CA LYS A 61 5.19 12.40 24.90
C LYS A 61 4.50 13.28 25.94
N LEU A 62 3.68 12.69 26.80
CA LEU A 62 3.02 13.41 27.90
C LEU A 62 4.06 14.00 28.86
N LYS A 63 5.06 13.20 29.26
CA LYS A 63 6.16 13.67 30.13
C LYS A 63 6.93 14.85 29.52
N MET A 64 7.18 14.84 28.22
CA MET A 64 7.81 15.98 27.53
C MET A 64 6.93 17.24 27.57
N MET A 65 5.61 17.08 27.38
CA MET A 65 4.66 18.19 27.44
C MET A 65 4.52 18.77 28.85
N GLU A 66 4.55 17.93 29.88
CA GLU A 66 4.57 18.36 31.28
C GLU A 66 5.81 19.20 31.58
N SER A 67 7.00 18.76 31.15
CA SER A 67 8.22 19.57 31.30
C SER A 67 8.26 20.84 30.43
N SER A 68 7.36 20.93 29.44
CA SER A 68 7.22 22.10 28.56
C SER A 68 6.17 23.10 29.07
N SER A 69 5.58 22.86 30.25
CA SER A 69 4.68 23.84 30.86
C SER A 69 5.46 25.11 31.19
N PHE A 70 5.01 26.23 30.62
CA PHE A 70 5.37 27.61 30.95
C PHE A 70 6.61 28.26 30.31
N SER A 71 7.10 27.81 29.15
CA SER A 71 7.81 28.76 28.27
C SER A 71 6.78 29.46 27.38
N GLU A 72 6.30 30.60 27.88
CA GLU A 72 5.57 31.66 27.18
C GLU A 72 5.77 31.61 25.64
N PHE A 73 4.74 31.14 24.92
CA PHE A 73 4.68 31.35 23.48
C PHE A 73 4.57 32.85 23.25
N GLN A 74 5.66 33.49 22.84
CA GLN A 74 5.53 34.77 22.15
C GLN A 74 4.97 34.49 20.74
N PRO A 75 3.76 34.95 20.40
CA PRO A 75 3.35 35.02 19.00
C PRO A 75 4.30 36.00 18.31
N ASN A 76 5.10 35.48 17.38
CA ASN A 76 5.93 36.31 16.51
C ASN A 76 5.00 37.09 15.56
N GLU A 77 4.64 38.31 15.95
CA GLU A 77 3.97 39.28 15.09
C GLU A 77 5.01 39.95 14.17
N GLY A 78 5.22 39.40 12.96
CA GLY A 78 5.98 40.12 11.91
C GLY A 78 6.54 39.28 10.77
N PRO A 79 6.71 39.82 9.55
CA PRO A 79 6.14 39.21 8.35
C PRO A 79 7.16 38.71 7.30
N SER A 80 6.59 38.05 6.28
CA SER A 80 7.12 37.92 4.90
C SER A 80 7.91 36.64 4.57
N GLY A 81 7.23 35.79 3.77
CA GLY A 81 7.71 35.19 2.53
C GLY A 81 9.12 34.59 2.49
N VAL A 82 9.20 33.31 2.10
CA VAL A 82 9.77 32.88 0.80
C VAL A 82 9.78 31.34 0.73
N SER A 83 8.95 30.87 -0.20
CA SER A 83 8.97 29.64 -1.00
C SER A 83 9.58 28.34 -0.45
N ILE A 84 8.70 27.34 -0.32
CA ILE A 84 9.04 25.92 -0.51
C ILE A 84 9.45 25.74 -1.99
N SER A 85 10.75 25.79 -2.28
CA SER A 85 11.27 25.45 -3.62
C SER A 85 12.17 24.22 -3.55
N CYS A 86 11.63 23.06 -3.91
CA CYS A 86 12.24 22.14 -4.90
C CYS A 86 11.48 20.80 -4.98
N LEU A 87 10.25 20.82 -5.49
CA LEU A 87 9.66 19.62 -6.11
C LEU A 87 10.29 19.43 -7.49
N GLN A 88 11.44 18.76 -7.57
CA GLN A 88 11.98 18.31 -8.85
C GLN A 88 11.23 17.05 -9.31
N ARG A 89 10.21 17.27 -10.14
CA ARG A 89 9.51 16.24 -10.90
C ARG A 89 10.43 15.80 -12.05
N VAL A 90 11.18 14.71 -11.87
CA VAL A 90 11.94 14.10 -12.98
C VAL A 90 10.95 13.38 -13.91
N SER A 91 10.57 14.05 -14.99
CA SER A 91 9.91 13.44 -16.14
C SER A 91 10.95 12.77 -17.03
N ARG A 92 10.93 11.44 -17.17
CA ARG A 92 11.68 10.74 -18.23
C ARG A 92 10.93 9.51 -18.76
N GLY A 93 10.53 9.60 -20.04
CA GLY A 93 10.56 8.51 -21.01
C GLY A 93 9.40 7.52 -21.02
N LYS A 94 8.38 7.78 -21.84
CA LYS A 94 7.47 6.73 -22.36
C LYS A 94 8.21 5.95 -23.46
N THR A 95 8.51 4.67 -23.22
CA THR A 95 8.73 3.72 -24.33
C THR A 95 7.60 2.70 -24.29
N THR A 96 6.55 2.97 -25.05
CA THR A 96 5.55 1.98 -25.43
C THR A 96 6.23 0.93 -26.32
N LYS A 97 6.41 -0.30 -25.82
CA LYS A 97 6.50 -1.47 -26.69
C LYS A 97 5.23 -2.28 -26.50
N PRO A 98 4.32 -2.35 -27.50
CA PRO A 98 3.19 -3.26 -27.42
C PRO A 98 3.74 -4.68 -27.52
N TYR A 99 3.58 -5.47 -26.44
CA TYR A 99 3.96 -6.87 -26.47
C TYR A 99 3.07 -7.59 -27.50
N SER A 100 3.72 -8.20 -28.50
CA SER A 100 3.09 -9.05 -29.50
C SER A 100 2.49 -10.28 -28.82
N ARG A 101 1.17 -10.51 -28.98
CA ARG A 101 0.49 -11.73 -28.56
C ARG A 101 0.86 -12.86 -29.55
N PRO A 102 1.55 -13.93 -29.14
CA PRO A 102 1.73 -15.08 -30.02
C PRO A 102 0.45 -15.94 -30.04
N TYR A 103 -0.11 -16.03 -31.25
CA TYR A 103 -1.00 -17.05 -31.85
C TYR A 103 -2.15 -17.66 -31.04
N GLN A 104 -3.37 -17.47 -31.56
CA GLN A 104 -4.48 -18.38 -31.35
C GLN A 104 -4.31 -19.61 -32.25
N ARG A 105 -4.33 -20.81 -31.65
CA ARG A 105 -4.59 -22.06 -32.37
C ARG A 105 -6.11 -22.26 -32.45
N ARG A 106 -6.56 -22.61 -33.66
CA ARG A 106 -7.94 -22.94 -34.03
C ARG A 106 -8.51 -24.08 -33.20
#